data_AF-A0A846E0F6-F1
#
_entry.id   AF-A0A846E0F6-F1
#
_cell.length_a   1.000
_cell.length_b   1.000
_cell.length_c   1.000
_cell.angle_alpha   90.00
_cell.angle_beta   90.00
_cell.angle_gamma   90.00
#
_symmetry.space_group_name_H-M   'P 1'
#
loop_
_entity.id
_entity.type
_entity.pdbx_description
1 polymer ?
#
loop_
_entity_poly.entity_id
_entity_poly.type
_entity_poly.pdbx_seq_one_letter_code
_entity_poly.pdbx_strand_id
1 'polypeptide(L)'
;MHKSPLATNRVVLYDAQNQHWLQFQQPVQVLSTHKLSEVIPLLETLQQQVEQHSYSAAGFVRYEASPAFDASFRVGNSHEFPVAWFGLY
;
A
#
# COMPACT_ATOMS: atom_id res chain seq x y z
N MET A 1 -16.38 23.59 -10.56
CA MET A 1 -16.32 22.54 -9.51
C MET A 1 -15.15 21.62 -9.82
N HIS A 2 -13.98 21.91 -9.25
CA HIS A 2 -12.78 21.08 -9.38
C HIS A 2 -12.89 19.94 -8.36
N LYS A 3 -13.06 18.69 -8.80
CA LYS A 3 -12.91 17.53 -7.92
C LYS A 3 -11.43 17.44 -7.54
N SER A 4 -11.10 17.60 -6.26
CA SER A 4 -9.76 17.32 -5.74
C SER A 4 -9.33 15.90 -6.17
N PRO A 5 -8.08 15.70 -6.63
CA PRO A 5 -7.61 14.42 -7.18
C PRO A 5 -7.50 13.26 -6.17
N LEU A 6 -7.97 13.44 -4.93
CA LEU A 6 -8.23 12.36 -3.96
C LEU A 6 -9.47 11.51 -4.35
N ALA A 7 -9.81 11.46 -5.64
CA ALA A 7 -10.98 10.79 -6.16
C ALA A 7 -10.92 9.28 -5.84
N THR A 8 -11.56 8.94 -4.73
CA THR A 8 -12.04 7.61 -4.34
C THR A 8 -10.95 6.56 -4.22
N ASN A 9 -10.03 6.78 -3.29
CA ASN A 9 -9.24 5.68 -2.80
C ASN A 9 -10.13 4.68 -2.03
N ARG A 10 -10.27 3.47 -2.57
CA ARG A 10 -11.08 2.39 -2.01
C ARG A 10 -10.30 1.09 -2.07
N VAL A 11 -10.19 0.42 -0.94
CA VAL A 11 -9.64 -0.93 -0.84
C VAL A 11 -10.76 -1.88 -0.42
N VAL A 12 -10.85 -3.02 -1.10
CA VAL A 12 -11.79 -4.10 -0.76
C VAL A 12 -10.96 -5.33 -0.46
N LEU A 13 -11.07 -5.85 0.76
CA LEU A 13 -10.34 -7.04 1.22
C LEU A 13 -11.34 -8.09 1.66
N TYR A 14 -11.11 -9.33 1.26
CA TYR A 14 -11.82 -10.46 1.86
C TYR A 14 -11.09 -10.88 3.13
N ASP A 15 -11.75 -10.73 4.26
CA ASP A 15 -11.27 -11.26 5.53
C ASP A 15 -11.64 -12.74 5.58
N ALA A 16 -10.68 -13.60 5.25
CA ALA A 16 -10.87 -15.04 5.24
C ALA A 16 -11.09 -15.62 6.65
N GLN A 17 -10.60 -14.95 7.70
CA GLN A 17 -10.76 -15.40 9.08
C GLN A 17 -12.20 -15.19 9.55
N ASN A 18 -12.78 -14.02 9.25
CA ASN A 18 -14.15 -13.68 9.63
C ASN A 18 -15.18 -13.95 8.54
N GLN A 19 -14.74 -14.46 7.38
CA GLN A 19 -15.54 -14.83 6.22
C GLN A 19 -16.45 -13.69 5.71
N HIS A 20 -15.94 -12.46 5.69
CA HIS A 20 -16.68 -11.29 5.20
C HIS A 20 -15.84 -10.39 4.32
N TRP A 21 -16.48 -9.42 3.67
CA TRP A 21 -15.81 -8.38 2.91
C TRP A 21 -15.62 -7.12 3.76
N LEU A 22 -14.40 -6.62 3.79
CA LEU A 22 -14.03 -5.33 4.34
C LEU A 22 -13.91 -4.31 3.21
N GLN A 23 -14.41 -3.10 3.46
CA GLN A 23 -14.32 -1.98 2.54
C GLN A 23 -13.72 -0.78 3.27
N PHE A 24 -12.57 -0.32 2.81
CA PHE A 24 -11.87 0.86 3.30
C PHE A 24 -12.05 2.02 2.32
N GLN A 25 -12.34 3.21 2.83
CA GLN A 25 -12.58 4.43 2.04
C GLN A 25 -12.14 5.66 2.79
N GLN A 26 -11.90 6.77 2.07
CA GLN A 26 -11.54 8.06 2.65
C GLN A 26 -10.28 7.97 3.55
N PRO A 27 -9.13 7.56 2.98
CA PRO A 27 -7.91 7.41 3.77
C PRO A 27 -7.47 8.75 4.35
N VAL A 28 -6.94 8.72 5.57
CA VAL A 28 -6.23 9.84 6.20
C VAL A 28 -4.99 10.18 5.39
N GLN A 29 -4.27 9.15 4.93
CA GLN A 29 -3.07 9.28 4.12
C GLN A 29 -2.92 8.09 3.17
N VAL A 30 -2.28 8.34 2.03
CA VAL A 30 -1.87 7.30 1.09
C VAL A 30 -0.34 7.30 0.99
N LEU A 31 0.29 6.16 1.26
CA LEU A 31 1.72 5.92 1.09
C LEU A 31 1.93 5.06 -0.15
N SER A 32 2.79 5.49 -1.07
CA SER A 32 3.10 4.71 -2.27
C SER A 32 4.49 4.99 -2.82
N THR A 33 5.09 4.02 -3.49
CA THR A 33 6.38 4.21 -4.19
C THR A 33 6.46 3.39 -5.48
N HIS A 34 7.21 3.91 -6.44
CA HIS A 34 7.63 3.23 -7.67
C HIS A 34 9.08 2.70 -7.59
N LYS A 35 9.79 2.93 -6.49
CA LYS A 35 11.21 2.59 -6.32
C LYS A 35 11.39 1.43 -5.34
N LEU A 36 12.20 0.45 -5.74
CA LEU A 36 12.52 -0.71 -4.89
C LEU A 36 13.22 -0.30 -3.59
N SER A 37 14.14 0.67 -3.66
CA SER A 37 14.87 1.17 -2.48
C SER A 37 13.97 1.82 -1.43
N GLU A 38 12.75 2.22 -1.79
CA GLU A 38 11.80 2.88 -0.89
C GLU A 38 10.77 1.89 -0.31
N VAL A 39 10.76 0.62 -0.73
CA VAL A 39 9.78 -0.38 -0.24
C VAL A 39 9.93 -0.61 1.26
N ILE A 40 11.14 -0.91 1.74
CA ILE A 40 11.38 -1.14 3.18
C ILE A 40 11.11 0.13 4.00
N PRO A 41 11.67 1.32 3.66
CA PRO A 41 11.34 2.55 4.37
C PRO A 41 9.85 2.90 4.40
N LEU A 42 9.11 2.61 3.33
CA LEU A 42 7.66 2.83 3.28
C LEU A 42 6.93 1.90 4.26
N LEU A 43 7.31 0.62 4.33
CA LEU A 43 6.69 -0.34 5.26
C LEU A 43 7.00 0.00 6.72
N GLU A 44 8.22 0.46 7.02
CA GLU A 44 8.58 0.96 8.36
C GLU A 44 7.73 2.17 8.75
N THR A 45 7.57 3.13 7.83
CA THR A 45 6.70 4.31 8.03
C THR A 45 5.25 3.89 8.23
N LEU A 46 4.75 2.94 7.43
CA LEU A 46 3.40 2.41 7.53
C LEU A 46 3.15 1.79 8.91
N GLN A 47 4.07 0.95 9.38
CA GLN A 47 3.98 0.33 10.71
C GLN A 47 3.96 1.38 11.82
N GLN A 48 4.85 2.37 11.78
CA GLN A 48 4.88 3.44 12.78
C GLN A 48 3.56 4.22 12.83
N GLN A 49 2.98 4.56 11.68
CA GLN A 49 1.71 5.28 11.61
C GLN A 49 0.54 4.46 12.15
N VAL A 50 0.49 3.16 11.83
CA VAL A 50 -0.52 2.23 12.37
C VAL A 50 -0.42 2.16 13.90
N GLU A 51 0.78 1.97 14.44
CA GLU A 51 0.99 1.83 15.89
C GLU A 51 0.72 3.13 16.65
N GLN A 52 1.18 4.27 16.14
CA GLN A 52 1.06 5.57 16.83
C GLN A 52 -0.38 6.11 16.82
N HIS A 53 -1.12 5.87 15.75
CA HIS A 53 -2.44 6.46 15.56
C HIS A 53 -3.58 5.45 15.62
N SER A 54 -3.28 4.16 15.83
CA SER A 54 -4.26 3.06 15.77
C SER A 54 -5.01 3.01 14.44
N TYR A 55 -4.36 3.42 13.35
CA TYR A 55 -4.93 3.37 12.00
C TYR A 55 -4.95 1.94 11.46
N SER A 56 -5.86 1.67 10.52
CA SER A 56 -5.82 0.48 9.69
C SER A 56 -5.08 0.77 8.39
N ALA A 57 -4.10 -0.06 8.05
CA ALA A 57 -3.44 -0.02 6.74
C ALA A 57 -4.06 -1.04 5.79
N ALA A 58 -4.44 -0.63 4.58
CA ALA A 58 -4.92 -1.54 3.54
C ALA A 58 -4.32 -1.17 2.18
N GLY A 59 -3.83 -2.15 1.43
CA GLY A 59 -3.09 -1.91 0.21
C GLY A 59 -2.47 -3.17 -0.39
N PHE A 60 -1.39 -3.00 -1.14
CA PHE A 60 -0.67 -4.09 -1.79
C PHE A 60 0.83 -3.84 -1.88
N VAL A 61 1.57 -4.94 -2.01
CA VAL A 61 2.95 -4.98 -2.48
C VAL A 61 2.95 -5.79 -3.77
N ARG A 62 3.57 -5.25 -4.82
CA ARG A 62 3.67 -5.95 -6.10
C ARG A 62 4.70 -7.05 -6.05
N TYR A 63 4.55 -8.03 -6.94
CA TYR A 63 5.59 -9.04 -7.17
C TYR A 63 6.93 -8.40 -7.57
N GLU A 64 6.90 -7.32 -8.35
CA GLU A 64 8.11 -6.62 -8.76
C GLU A 64 8.87 -5.96 -7.59
N ALA A 65 8.26 -5.86 -6.41
CA ALA A 65 8.94 -5.38 -5.20
C ALA A 65 9.85 -6.44 -4.55
N SER A 66 9.78 -7.72 -4.96
CA SER A 66 10.56 -8.81 -4.37
C SER A 66 12.06 -8.50 -4.21
N PRO A 67 12.77 -7.86 -5.17
CA PRO A 67 14.20 -7.55 -5.03
C PRO A 67 14.53 -6.56 -3.90
N ALA A 68 13.54 -5.83 -3.36
CA ALA A 68 13.72 -4.98 -2.20
C ALA A 68 13.91 -5.79 -0.90
N PHE A 69 13.45 -7.04 -0.87
CA PHE A 69 13.58 -7.94 0.27
C PHE A 69 14.77 -8.89 0.12
N ASP A 70 15.03 -9.34 -1.10
CA ASP A 70 16.19 -10.17 -1.45
C ASP A 70 16.61 -9.89 -2.90
N ALA A 71 17.82 -9.35 -3.07
CA ALA A 71 18.34 -8.95 -4.37
C ALA A 71 18.55 -10.11 -5.37
N SER A 72 18.47 -11.37 -4.93
CA SER A 72 18.56 -12.54 -5.81
C SER A 72 17.30 -12.75 -6.66
N PHE A 73 16.17 -12.15 -6.29
CA PHE A 73 14.93 -12.24 -7.06
C PHE A 73 15.01 -11.47 -8.37
N ARG A 74 14.52 -12.09 -9.44
CA ARG A 74 14.45 -11.50 -10.78
C ARG A 74 13.03 -11.14 -11.12
N VAL A 75 12.82 -9.90 -11.55
CA VAL A 75 11.49 -9.36 -11.87
C VAL A 75 11.54 -8.59 -13.19
N GLY A 76 10.37 -8.36 -13.79
CA GLY A 76 10.25 -7.53 -14.98
C GLY A 76 10.47 -6.05 -14.67
N ASN A 77 10.96 -5.30 -15.67
CA ASN A 77 11.12 -3.85 -15.56
C ASN A 77 9.81 -3.15 -15.99
N SER A 78 8.95 -2.84 -15.02
CA SER A 78 7.75 -2.02 -15.25
C SER A 78 7.67 -0.92 -14.19
N HIS A 79 7.69 0.34 -14.63
CA HIS A 79 7.67 1.51 -13.75
C HIS A 79 6.33 2.25 -13.75
N GLU A 80 5.38 1.84 -14.60
CA GLU A 80 4.10 2.54 -14.80
C GLU A 80 3.17 2.47 -13.59
N PHE A 81 3.41 1.55 -12.66
CA PHE A 81 2.54 1.30 -11.50
C PHE A 81 3.37 1.09 -10.22
N PRO A 82 2.94 1.61 -9.04
CA PRO A 82 3.76 1.60 -7.83
C PRO A 82 4.05 0.18 -7.34
N VAL A 83 5.27 -0.07 -6.89
CA VAL A 83 5.70 -1.37 -6.33
C VAL A 83 5.14 -1.65 -4.95
N ALA A 84 4.76 -0.60 -4.21
CA ALA A 84 3.98 -0.70 -2.98
C ALA A 84 3.03 0.49 -2.89
N TRP A 85 1.82 0.23 -2.39
CA TRP A 85 0.78 1.24 -2.25
C TRP A 85 -0.14 0.86 -1.08
N PHE A 86 -0.38 1.78 -0.15
CA PHE A 86 -1.21 1.58 1.03
C PHE A 86 -1.98 2.84 1.40
N GLY A 87 -3.25 2.66 1.76
CA GLY A 87 -4.05 3.68 2.44
C GLY A 87 -4.02 3.44 3.96
N LEU A 88 -3.95 4.52 4.72
CA LEU A 88 -4.16 4.56 6.17
C LEU A 88 -5.57 5.10 6.44
N TYR A 89 -6.34 4.38 7.27
CA TYR A 89 -7.76 4.66 7.57
C TYR A 89 -8.01 4.71 9.07
#